data_AF-A0ABD8AS23-F1
#
_entry.id   AF-A0ABD8AS23-F1
#
_cell.length_a   1.000
_cell.length_b   1.000
_cell.length_c   1.000
_cell.angle_alpha   90.00
_cell.angle_beta   90.00
_cell.angle_gamma   90.00
#
_symmetry.space_group_name_H-M   'P 1'
#
loop_
_entity.id
_entity.type
_entity.pdbx_description
1 polymer ?
#
loop_
_entity_poly.entity_id
_entity_poly.type
_entity_poly.pdbx_seq_one_letter_code
_entity_poly.pdbx_strand_id
1 'polypeptide(L)'
;MKRFVSLLLMLTLAVCVGSVASAALDQSLMDLPFKERAANVYNSSLKKVELSVIKDGKATKTTYKSIYIPVKDVFKRSGATFKWDGKKKITTIKNEGQELILNFSGKEITAGNNQVVLPQEWVQLKNGVSSMDAFVLAYIFELSTDDSDQERVDWKEKLNFLDIKGTTGFPGLDKYMHVFVQFND
;
A
#
# COMPACT_ATOMS: atom_id res chain seq x y z
N MET A 1 -21.56 -50.34 -51.00
CA MET A 1 -20.12 -50.34 -51.36
C MET A 1 -19.64 -48.90 -51.49
N LYS A 2 -18.53 -48.55 -50.81
CA LYS A 2 -17.71 -47.32 -50.93
C LYS A 2 -18.39 -46.04 -50.39
N ARG A 3 -17.79 -45.18 -49.55
CA ARG A 3 -16.45 -45.06 -48.92
C ARG A 3 -16.60 -44.10 -47.73
N PHE A 4 -15.81 -44.32 -46.68
CA PHE A 4 -15.56 -43.41 -45.55
C PHE A 4 -14.95 -42.08 -46.02
N VAL A 5 -15.38 -40.97 -45.41
CA VAL A 5 -14.51 -39.81 -45.09
C VAL A 5 -14.97 -39.22 -43.76
N SER A 6 -14.19 -39.46 -42.71
CA SER A 6 -14.17 -38.66 -41.48
C SER A 6 -13.81 -37.21 -41.81
N LEU A 7 -14.54 -36.24 -41.26
CA LEU A 7 -13.99 -34.91 -41.07
C LEU A 7 -14.22 -34.49 -39.62
N LEU A 8 -13.15 -34.67 -38.85
CA LEU A 8 -12.96 -34.20 -37.49
C LEU A 8 -12.80 -32.67 -37.56
N LEU A 9 -13.84 -31.91 -37.23
CA LEU A 9 -13.70 -30.45 -37.06
C LEU A 9 -13.30 -30.20 -35.60
N MET A 10 -12.00 -30.24 -35.33
CA MET A 10 -11.44 -29.67 -34.10
C MET A 10 -11.69 -28.16 -34.12
N LEU A 11 -12.63 -27.69 -33.30
CA LEU A 11 -12.65 -26.29 -32.88
C LEU A 11 -11.44 -26.08 -31.99
N THR A 12 -10.35 -25.56 -32.56
CA THR A 12 -9.24 -25.03 -31.79
C THR A 12 -9.75 -23.78 -31.08
N LEU A 13 -9.93 -23.92 -29.77
CA LEU A 13 -10.09 -22.82 -28.83
C LEU A 13 -8.86 -21.94 -28.96
N ALA A 14 -8.96 -20.84 -29.71
CA ALA A 14 -7.99 -19.76 -29.65
C ALA A 14 -8.14 -19.14 -28.26
N VAL A 15 -7.40 -19.69 -27.29
CA VAL A 15 -7.15 -19.02 -26.04
C VAL A 15 -6.30 -17.82 -26.42
N CYS A 16 -6.97 -16.69 -26.66
CA CYS A 16 -6.37 -15.39 -26.53
C CYS A 16 -5.94 -15.28 -25.06
N VAL A 17 -4.76 -15.81 -24.75
CA VAL A 17 -4.02 -15.42 -23.57
C VAL A 17 -3.65 -13.97 -23.87
N GLY A 18 -4.56 -13.06 -23.55
CA GLY A 18 -4.23 -11.66 -23.42
C GLY A 18 -3.17 -11.61 -22.35
N SER A 19 -1.91 -11.58 -22.77
CA SER A 19 -0.80 -11.21 -21.91
C SER A 19 -1.22 -9.93 -21.22
N VAL A 20 -1.53 -10.00 -19.93
CA VAL A 20 -1.57 -8.83 -19.07
C VAL A 20 -0.14 -8.30 -19.12
N ALA A 21 0.10 -7.37 -20.03
CA ALA A 21 1.32 -6.59 -20.03
C ALA A 21 1.34 -5.91 -18.68
N SER A 22 2.21 -6.40 -17.79
CA SER A 22 2.60 -5.62 -16.63
C SER A 22 3.11 -4.30 -17.17
N ALA A 23 2.40 -3.22 -16.89
CA ALA A 23 2.83 -1.90 -17.31
C ALA A 23 4.05 -1.57 -16.46
N ALA A 24 5.25 -1.85 -17.00
CA ALA A 24 6.49 -1.37 -16.43
C ALA A 24 6.32 0.13 -16.13
N LEU A 25 6.68 0.54 -14.91
CA LEU A 25 6.59 1.95 -14.54
C LEU A 25 7.34 2.79 -15.59
N ASP A 26 6.69 3.85 -16.08
CA ASP A 26 7.33 4.82 -16.97
C ASP A 26 8.64 5.30 -16.33
N GLN A 27 9.75 5.22 -17.06
CA GLN A 27 11.07 5.63 -16.57
C GLN A 27 11.05 7.06 -16.00
N SER A 28 10.22 7.95 -16.56
CA SER A 28 10.08 9.32 -16.05
C SER A 28 9.47 9.39 -14.64
N LEU A 29 8.70 8.38 -14.22
CA LEU A 29 8.20 8.27 -12.86
C LEU A 29 9.27 7.78 -11.88
N MET A 30 10.20 6.93 -12.35
CA MET A 30 11.30 6.39 -11.52
C MET A 30 12.31 7.46 -11.10
N ASP A 31 12.41 8.56 -11.85
CA ASP A 31 13.26 9.71 -11.51
C ASP A 31 12.65 10.59 -10.39
N LEU A 32 11.36 10.40 -10.07
CA LEU A 32 10.69 11.15 -8.99
C LEU A 32 11.03 10.57 -7.61
N PRO A 33 11.08 11.40 -6.55
CA PRO A 33 11.12 10.92 -5.17
C PRO A 33 9.99 9.92 -4.88
N PHE A 34 10.25 8.89 -4.06
CA PHE A 34 9.31 7.79 -3.80
C PHE A 34 7.88 8.23 -3.54
N LYS A 35 7.69 9.23 -2.67
CA LYS A 35 6.36 9.76 -2.33
C LYS A 35 5.65 10.39 -3.53
N GLU A 36 6.39 11.14 -4.34
CA GLU A 36 5.83 11.78 -5.53
C GLU A 36 5.49 10.74 -6.60
N ARG A 37 6.35 9.74 -6.78
CA ARG A 37 6.08 8.58 -7.63
C ARG A 37 4.79 7.86 -7.20
N ALA A 38 4.67 7.53 -5.91
CA ALA A 38 3.48 6.91 -5.34
C ALA A 38 2.20 7.72 -5.60
N ALA A 39 2.26 9.05 -5.46
CA ALA A 39 1.10 9.91 -5.72
C ALA A 39 0.71 9.97 -7.21
N ASN A 40 1.70 9.95 -8.12
CA ASN A 40 1.46 10.02 -9.57
C ASN A 40 0.92 8.71 -10.16
N VAL A 41 1.21 7.55 -9.56
CA VAL A 41 0.63 6.25 -9.96
C VAL A 41 -0.90 6.27 -9.89
N TYR A 42 -1.46 7.01 -8.93
CA TYR A 42 -2.92 7.07 -8.73
C TYR A 42 -3.52 8.36 -9.30
N ASN A 43 -3.24 9.51 -8.66
CA ASN A 43 -3.58 10.88 -9.08
C ASN A 43 -3.16 11.85 -7.97
N SER A 44 -2.05 12.57 -8.18
CA SER A 44 -1.44 13.47 -7.20
C SER A 44 -2.30 14.69 -6.82
N SER A 45 -3.34 15.00 -7.61
CA SER A 45 -4.28 16.08 -7.33
C SER A 45 -5.30 15.74 -6.23
N LEU A 46 -5.53 14.45 -5.94
CA LEU A 46 -6.48 14.04 -4.92
C LEU A 46 -6.00 14.45 -3.52
N LYS A 47 -6.93 14.95 -2.70
CA LYS A 47 -6.66 15.46 -1.34
C LYS A 47 -7.48 14.80 -0.25
N LYS A 48 -8.30 13.80 -0.60
CA LYS A 48 -9.22 13.10 0.30
C LYS A 48 -9.05 11.60 0.11
N VAL A 49 -9.28 10.84 1.18
CA VAL A 49 -9.11 9.39 1.18
C VAL A 49 -10.35 8.72 1.72
N GLU A 50 -10.80 7.66 1.05
CA GLU A 50 -11.68 6.65 1.62
C GLU A 50 -10.84 5.41 1.93
N LEU A 51 -10.69 5.10 3.22
CA LEU A 51 -9.94 3.95 3.71
C LEU A 51 -10.90 2.80 3.99
N SER A 52 -10.65 1.64 3.39
CA SER A 52 -11.31 0.38 3.69
C SER A 52 -10.30 -0.60 4.29
N VAL A 53 -10.48 -0.99 5.55
CA VAL A 53 -9.63 -1.98 6.24
C VAL A 53 -10.34 -3.32 6.31
N ILE A 54 -9.69 -4.37 5.77
CA ILE A 54 -10.24 -5.71 5.59
C ILE A 54 -9.44 -6.71 6.44
N LYS A 55 -10.16 -7.50 7.25
CA LYS A 55 -9.63 -8.66 8.00
C LYS A 55 -10.76 -9.63 8.33
N ASP A 56 -10.52 -10.95 8.26
CA ASP A 56 -11.50 -12.00 8.53
C ASP A 56 -12.79 -11.84 7.69
N GLY A 57 -12.64 -11.44 6.42
CA GLY A 57 -13.77 -11.17 5.52
C GLY A 57 -14.65 -9.96 5.90
N LYS A 58 -14.29 -9.20 6.92
CA LYS A 58 -15.02 -7.99 7.36
C LYS A 58 -14.29 -6.73 6.89
N ALA A 59 -15.04 -5.74 6.43
CA ALA A 59 -14.51 -4.44 6.00
C ALA A 59 -15.03 -3.30 6.89
N THR A 60 -14.16 -2.37 7.26
CA THR A 60 -14.54 -1.08 7.87
C THR A 60 -14.13 0.07 6.98
N LYS A 61 -15.06 0.99 6.71
CA LYS A 61 -14.86 2.14 5.82
C LYS A 61 -14.84 3.44 6.62
N THR A 62 -13.85 4.29 6.35
CA THR A 62 -13.73 5.63 6.96
C THR A 62 -13.25 6.63 5.93
N THR A 63 -13.80 7.85 5.94
CA THR A 63 -13.42 8.92 5.01
C THR A 63 -12.63 10.03 5.70
N TYR A 64 -11.67 10.59 4.99
CA TYR A 64 -10.79 11.66 5.47
C TYR A 64 -10.70 12.79 4.44
N LYS A 65 -10.73 14.03 4.93
CA LYS A 65 -10.48 15.24 4.12
C LYS A 65 -8.98 15.56 3.99
N SER A 66 -8.14 14.52 3.97
CA SER A 66 -6.69 14.58 3.89
C SER A 66 -6.17 13.31 3.25
N ILE A 67 -4.98 13.37 2.63
CA ILE A 67 -4.23 12.19 2.17
C ILE A 67 -3.49 11.49 3.33
N TYR A 68 -3.35 12.18 4.46
CA TYR A 68 -2.78 11.61 5.67
C TYR A 68 -3.87 10.94 6.51
N ILE A 69 -3.82 9.61 6.59
CA ILE A 69 -4.78 8.78 7.33
C ILE A 69 -4.20 8.36 8.69
N PRO A 70 -4.99 8.36 9.78
CA PRO A 70 -4.52 7.95 11.09
C PRO A 70 -4.02 6.50 11.09
N VAL A 71 -2.80 6.28 11.59
CA VAL A 71 -2.22 4.93 11.62
C VAL A 71 -3.03 3.97 12.49
N LYS A 72 -3.65 4.48 13.56
CA LYS A 72 -4.55 3.68 14.41
C LYS A 72 -5.74 3.12 13.64
N ASP A 73 -6.23 3.83 12.63
CA ASP A 73 -7.37 3.37 11.83
C ASP A 73 -6.93 2.35 10.78
N VAL A 74 -5.76 2.53 10.17
CA VAL A 74 -5.14 1.55 9.25
C VAL A 74 -4.96 0.20 9.95
N PHE A 75 -4.33 0.22 11.12
CA PHE A 75 -3.90 -0.98 11.82
C PHE A 75 -4.89 -1.46 12.89
N LYS A 76 -6.10 -0.89 12.95
CA LYS A 76 -7.10 -1.18 13.99
C LYS A 76 -7.41 -2.66 14.16
N ARG A 77 -7.22 -3.45 13.09
CA ARG A 77 -7.53 -4.89 13.04
C ARG A 77 -6.27 -5.77 12.97
N SER A 78 -5.07 -5.19 12.94
CA SER A 78 -3.80 -5.91 12.74
C SER A 78 -3.26 -6.65 13.97
N GLY A 79 -3.82 -6.44 15.16
CA GLY A 79 -3.23 -6.92 16.42
C GLY A 79 -2.01 -6.10 16.89
N ALA A 80 -1.53 -5.15 16.07
CA ALA A 80 -0.43 -4.28 16.43
C ALA A 80 -0.75 -3.39 17.66
N THR A 81 0.29 -3.09 18.44
CA THR A 81 0.18 -2.23 19.62
C THR A 81 0.77 -0.84 19.35
N PHE A 82 0.16 0.19 19.93
CA PHE A 82 0.50 1.59 19.70
C PHE A 82 1.03 2.25 20.96
N LYS A 83 2.16 2.93 20.85
CA LYS A 83 2.72 3.74 21.93
C LYS A 83 3.12 5.12 21.42
N TRP A 84 2.71 6.16 22.15
CA TRP A 84 3.15 7.53 21.94
C TRP A 84 4.16 7.92 23.02
N ASP A 85 5.32 8.42 22.61
CA ASP A 85 6.28 9.09 23.49
C ASP A 85 6.27 10.60 23.19
N GLY A 86 5.55 11.36 24.03
CA GLY A 86 5.42 12.80 23.88
C GLY A 86 6.73 13.58 24.10
N LYS A 87 7.67 13.02 24.86
CA LYS A 87 8.97 13.66 25.10
C LYS A 87 9.88 13.53 23.88
N LYS A 88 9.90 12.34 23.27
CA LYS A 88 10.67 12.08 22.04
C LYS A 88 9.93 12.50 20.76
N LYS A 89 8.63 12.75 20.85
CA LYS A 89 7.73 12.99 19.71
C LYS A 89 7.73 11.82 18.72
N ILE A 90 7.62 10.60 19.25
CA ILE A 90 7.66 9.35 18.47
C ILE A 90 6.39 8.54 18.70
N THR A 91 5.80 8.05 17.61
CA THR A 91 4.82 6.97 17.67
C THR A 91 5.49 5.66 17.26
N THR A 92 5.34 4.65 18.12
CA THR A 92 5.79 3.28 17.88
C THR A 92 4.58 2.39 17.63
N ILE A 93 4.65 1.61 16.55
CA ILE A 93 3.67 0.58 16.20
C ILE A 93 4.41 -0.75 16.23
N LYS A 94 4.06 -1.63 17.17
CA LYS A 94 4.76 -2.90 17.37
C LYS A 94 3.90 -4.06 16.89
N ASN A 95 4.48 -4.90 16.04
CA ASN A 95 3.92 -6.17 15.62
C ASN A 95 5.03 -7.21 15.45
N GLU A 96 4.77 -8.47 15.78
CA GLU A 96 5.72 -9.59 15.63
C GLU A 96 7.15 -9.33 16.18
N GLY A 97 7.27 -8.56 17.27
CA GLY A 97 8.57 -8.22 17.88
C GLY A 97 9.36 -7.10 17.17
N GLN A 98 8.88 -6.63 16.03
CA GLN A 98 9.42 -5.49 15.28
C GLN A 98 8.61 -4.21 15.53
N GLU A 99 9.22 -3.07 15.27
CA GLU A 99 8.66 -1.75 15.57
C GLU A 99 8.74 -0.82 14.35
N LEU A 100 7.59 -0.34 13.90
CA LEU A 100 7.50 0.79 12.98
C LEU A 100 7.54 2.10 13.78
N ILE A 101 8.45 2.99 13.40
CA ILE A 101 8.71 4.24 14.10
C ILE A 101 8.29 5.41 13.21
N LEU A 102 7.36 6.23 13.72
CA LEU A 102 6.99 7.50 13.13
C LEU A 102 7.60 8.62 13.97
N ASN A 103 8.57 9.31 13.38
CA ASN A 103 9.34 10.35 14.05
C ASN A 103 8.84 11.76 13.70
N PHE A 104 8.40 12.51 14.72
CA PHE A 104 7.92 13.88 14.57
C PHE A 104 8.79 14.89 15.32
N SER A 105 10.00 14.49 15.70
CA SER A 105 10.94 15.33 16.45
C SER A 105 11.64 16.37 15.58
N GLY A 106 11.69 16.17 14.27
CA GLY A 106 12.48 16.97 13.32
C GLY A 106 13.99 16.69 13.39
N LYS A 107 14.40 15.63 14.08
CA LYS A 107 15.79 15.18 14.18
C LYS A 107 15.91 13.80 13.58
N GLU A 108 17.02 13.50 12.92
CA GLU A 108 17.33 12.13 12.52
C GLU A 108 17.43 11.21 13.74
N ILE A 109 16.95 9.99 13.59
CA ILE A 109 17.05 8.94 14.60
C ILE A 109 17.69 7.71 13.96
N THR A 110 18.63 7.11 14.67
CA THR A 110 19.19 5.82 14.28
C THR A 110 18.22 4.72 14.67
N ALA A 111 17.79 3.91 13.70
CA ALA A 111 16.95 2.76 13.95
C ALA A 111 17.72 1.70 14.75
N GLY A 112 17.08 1.12 15.77
CA GLY A 112 17.58 -0.13 16.38
C GLY A 112 17.41 -1.33 15.44
N ASN A 113 18.01 -2.48 15.79
CA ASN A 113 18.02 -3.68 14.94
C ASN A 113 16.62 -4.24 14.60
N ASN A 114 15.60 -3.94 15.41
CA ASN A 114 14.21 -4.36 15.21
C ASN A 114 13.28 -3.20 14.88
N GLN A 115 13.84 -2.05 14.48
CA GLN A 115 13.08 -0.84 14.19
C GLN A 115 13.17 -0.48 12.73
N VAL A 116 12.04 -0.09 12.14
CA VAL A 116 11.98 0.54 10.83
C VAL A 116 11.45 1.95 11.03
N VAL A 117 12.24 2.95 10.67
CA VAL A 117 11.85 4.37 10.76
C VAL A 117 11.30 4.80 9.42
N LEU A 118 10.07 5.31 9.40
CA LEU A 118 9.51 5.88 8.17
C LEU A 118 10.14 7.22 7.84
N PRO A 119 10.35 7.53 6.54
CA PRO A 119 10.72 8.86 6.09
C PRO A 119 9.77 9.93 6.59
N GLN A 120 10.32 11.08 6.99
CA GLN A 120 9.56 12.14 7.66
C GLN A 120 8.45 12.71 6.77
N GLU A 121 8.67 12.74 5.46
CA GLU A 121 7.72 13.26 4.48
C GLU A 121 6.51 12.34 4.26
N TRP A 122 6.57 11.08 4.70
CA TRP A 122 5.48 10.11 4.60
C TRP A 122 4.52 10.16 5.79
N VAL A 123 4.88 10.91 6.84
CA VAL A 123 4.14 10.93 8.10
C VAL A 123 3.72 12.35 8.47
N GLN A 124 2.64 12.45 9.25
CA GLN A 124 2.16 13.73 9.76
C GLN A 124 1.66 13.56 11.18
N LEU A 125 2.03 14.50 12.06
CA LEU A 125 1.40 14.67 13.37
C LEU A 125 0.53 15.92 13.33
N LYS A 126 -0.79 15.75 13.39
CA LYS A 126 -1.74 16.87 13.40
C LYS A 126 -2.76 16.66 14.50
N ASN A 127 -2.95 17.67 15.35
CA ASN A 127 -3.88 17.62 16.49
C ASN A 127 -3.70 16.37 17.38
N GLY A 128 -2.45 15.97 17.61
CA GLY A 128 -2.11 14.79 18.42
C GLY A 128 -2.37 13.43 17.74
N VAL A 129 -2.76 13.43 16.46
CA VAL A 129 -2.99 12.21 15.68
C VAL A 129 -1.80 11.95 14.77
N SER A 130 -1.16 10.79 14.93
CA SER A 130 -0.14 10.29 14.01
C SER A 130 -0.81 9.67 12.79
N SER A 131 -0.43 10.15 11.63
CA SER A 131 -0.98 9.75 10.34
C SER A 131 0.13 9.44 9.35
N MET A 132 -0.19 8.64 8.34
CA MET A 132 0.70 8.30 7.23
C MET A 132 0.06 8.63 5.89
N ASP A 133 0.89 8.86 4.88
CA ASP A 133 0.45 9.17 3.52
C ASP A 133 -0.21 7.93 2.88
N ALA A 134 -1.46 8.09 2.45
CA ALA A 134 -2.26 7.01 1.91
C ALA A 134 -1.76 6.52 0.54
N PHE A 135 -1.14 7.39 -0.28
CA PHE A 135 -0.56 6.96 -1.56
C PHE A 135 0.65 6.08 -1.33
N VAL A 136 1.53 6.47 -0.39
CA VAL A 136 2.70 5.68 -0.02
C VAL A 136 2.28 4.30 0.51
N LEU A 137 1.31 4.26 1.43
CA LEU A 137 0.79 3.00 1.97
C LEU A 137 0.22 2.12 0.85
N ALA A 138 -0.63 2.68 -0.01
CA ALA A 138 -1.24 1.96 -1.11
C ALA A 138 -0.18 1.44 -2.11
N TYR A 139 0.83 2.26 -2.40
CA TYR A 139 1.85 1.94 -3.39
C TYR A 139 2.79 0.82 -2.92
N ILE A 140 3.27 0.86 -1.67
CA ILE A 140 4.20 -0.15 -1.13
C ILE A 140 3.61 -1.56 -1.24
N PHE A 141 2.34 -1.71 -0.86
CA PHE A 141 1.67 -3.01 -0.74
C PHE A 141 0.75 -3.34 -1.92
N GLU A 142 0.77 -2.56 -3.00
CA GLU A 142 -0.15 -2.72 -4.14
C GLU A 142 -0.08 -4.15 -4.69
N LEU A 143 -1.24 -4.78 -4.88
CA LEU A 143 -1.34 -6.16 -5.36
C LEU A 143 -1.17 -6.25 -6.87
N SER A 144 -1.47 -5.17 -7.59
CA SER A 144 -1.51 -5.15 -9.05
C SER A 144 -0.22 -4.66 -9.72
N THR A 145 0.82 -4.35 -8.95
CA THR A 145 2.12 -3.90 -9.47
C THR A 145 3.10 -5.07 -9.62
N ASP A 146 4.00 -4.98 -10.61
CA ASP A 146 5.18 -5.82 -10.65
C ASP A 146 6.29 -5.30 -9.73
N ASP A 147 7.39 -6.06 -9.70
CA ASP A 147 8.58 -5.79 -8.90
C ASP A 147 9.62 -4.95 -9.67
N SER A 148 9.18 -4.12 -10.63
CA SER A 148 10.10 -3.24 -11.38
C SER A 148 10.65 -2.06 -10.56
N ASP A 149 9.93 -1.60 -9.53
CA ASP A 149 10.43 -0.62 -8.56
C ASP A 149 11.07 -1.34 -7.36
N GLN A 150 12.41 -1.47 -7.39
CA GLN A 150 13.16 -2.13 -6.33
C GLN A 150 13.04 -1.40 -4.98
N GLU A 151 12.94 -0.06 -4.95
CA GLU A 151 12.79 0.68 -3.71
C GLU A 151 11.45 0.32 -3.03
N ARG A 152 10.38 0.17 -3.82
CA ARG A 152 9.07 -0.30 -3.33
C ARG A 152 9.15 -1.72 -2.79
N VAL A 153 9.82 -2.63 -3.50
CA VAL A 153 10.03 -4.02 -3.08
C VAL A 153 10.77 -4.07 -1.74
N ASP A 154 11.86 -3.31 -1.61
CA ASP A 154 12.65 -3.23 -0.37
C ASP A 154 11.82 -2.71 0.80
N TRP A 155 10.96 -1.70 0.57
CA TRP A 155 10.05 -1.20 1.59
C TRP A 155 8.98 -2.21 1.97
N LYS A 156 8.41 -2.94 0.99
CA LYS A 156 7.44 -4.00 1.25
C LYS A 156 8.05 -5.10 2.12
N GLU A 157 9.28 -5.52 1.83
CA GLU A 157 10.01 -6.52 2.63
C GLU A 157 10.30 -6.01 4.04
N LYS A 158 10.87 -4.80 4.17
CA LYS A 158 11.15 -4.16 5.47
C LYS A 158 9.91 -4.03 6.35
N LEU A 159 8.73 -3.87 5.75
CA LEU A 159 7.46 -3.65 6.44
C LEU A 159 6.58 -4.90 6.53
N ASN A 160 7.07 -6.08 6.11
CA ASN A 160 6.28 -7.32 6.11
C ASN A 160 5.75 -7.70 7.50
N PHE A 161 6.48 -7.35 8.58
CA PHE A 161 6.05 -7.57 9.96
C PHE A 161 4.76 -6.84 10.35
N LEU A 162 4.26 -5.93 9.52
CA LEU A 162 2.98 -5.24 9.75
C LEU A 162 1.76 -6.09 9.40
N ASP A 163 1.96 -7.30 8.90
CA ASP A 163 0.90 -8.28 8.59
C ASP A 163 -0.09 -7.80 7.51
N ILE A 164 0.33 -6.86 6.65
CA ILE A 164 -0.45 -6.39 5.50
C ILE A 164 -0.26 -7.39 4.37
N LYS A 165 -1.32 -8.10 4.01
CA LYS A 165 -1.37 -9.00 2.85
C LYS A 165 -1.20 -8.25 1.54
N GLY A 166 -1.83 -7.07 1.46
CA GLY A 166 -1.75 -6.21 0.28
C GLY A 166 -2.70 -5.03 0.35
N THR A 167 -2.53 -4.14 -0.61
CA THR A 167 -3.40 -2.98 -0.83
C THR A 167 -3.93 -2.94 -2.25
N THR A 168 -5.00 -2.19 -2.42
CA THR A 168 -5.47 -1.76 -3.74
C THR A 168 -5.83 -0.30 -3.63
N GLY A 169 -5.20 0.52 -4.47
CA GLY A 169 -5.47 1.94 -4.59
C GLY A 169 -6.13 2.29 -5.92
N PHE A 170 -7.12 3.19 -5.94
CA PHE A 170 -7.56 3.81 -7.19
C PHE A 170 -8.19 5.19 -7.00
N PRO A 171 -8.07 6.08 -8.01
CA PRO A 171 -8.72 7.38 -8.02
C PRO A 171 -10.22 7.24 -8.29
N GLY A 172 -11.06 7.63 -7.33
CA GLY A 172 -12.52 7.64 -7.48
C GLY A 172 -13.03 8.88 -8.23
N LEU A 173 -14.13 8.72 -8.97
CA LEU A 173 -14.84 9.83 -9.61
C LEU A 173 -15.42 10.84 -8.60
N ASP A 174 -15.60 10.41 -7.36
CA ASP A 174 -16.01 11.21 -6.20
C ASP A 174 -14.89 12.13 -5.65
N LYS A 175 -13.72 12.13 -6.30
CA LYS A 175 -12.52 12.90 -5.93
C LYS A 175 -11.90 12.42 -4.61
N TYR A 176 -12.15 11.16 -4.23
CA TYR A 176 -11.41 10.46 -3.18
C TYR A 176 -10.39 9.51 -3.79
N MET A 177 -9.26 9.37 -3.11
CA MET A 177 -8.38 8.21 -3.27
C MET A 177 -8.99 7.07 -2.47
N HIS A 178 -9.39 5.99 -3.14
CA HIS A 178 -9.90 4.79 -2.48
C HIS A 178 -8.72 3.88 -2.16
N VAL A 179 -8.54 3.55 -0.88
CA VAL A 179 -7.45 2.68 -0.41
C VAL A 179 -8.05 1.50 0.35
N PHE A 180 -7.84 0.31 -0.18
CA PHE A 180 -8.17 -0.95 0.48
C PHE A 180 -6.91 -1.51 1.11
N VAL A 181 -6.93 -1.81 2.40
CA VAL A 181 -5.83 -2.45 3.14
C VAL A 181 -6.33 -3.79 3.64
N GLN A 182 -5.74 -4.88 3.16
CA GLN A 182 -6.04 -6.23 3.60
C GLN A 182 -4.94 -6.76 4.50
N PHE A 183 -5.31 -7.21 5.71
CA PHE A 183 -4.41 -7.94 6.60
C PHE A 183 -4.49 -9.45 6.33
N ASN A 184 -3.48 -10.21 6.77
CA ASN A 184 -3.62 -11.66 6.83
C ASN A 184 -4.65 -12.07 7.90
N ASP A 185 -5.23 -13.25 7.71
CA ASP A 185 -6.20 -13.88 8.60
C ASP A 185 -5.48 -14.64 9.74
#